data_AF-L8FQ18-F1
#
_entry.id   AF-L8FQ18-F1
#
_cell.length_a   1.000
_cell.length_b   1.000
_cell.length_c   1.000
_cell.angle_alpha   90.00
_cell.angle_beta   90.00
_cell.angle_gamma   90.00
#
_symmetry.space_group_name_H-M   'P 1'
#
loop_
_entity.id
_entity.type
_entity.pdbx_description
1 polymer ?
#
loop_
_entity_poly.entity_id
_entity_poly.type
_entity_poly.pdbx_seq_one_letter_code
_entity_poly.pdbx_strand_id
1 'polypeptide(L)'
;MAASFSYLATHGVLLCRDCGTCLMPARASQEWHLRHPPHDLKGPELRTLLDLFATHELRPPGQVALPDQPCIAIEGLRRHPAFSCILCDDGRPTLTRSGPAIRAHVSREHGQKPSQQSEGGAWQRCTVQTFFAKTEHVRYFVVTDDDRAEGDAATAAIALEPQEQAFFDLADADATMVADDIKTEGNK
;
A
#
# COMPACT_ATOMS: atom_id res chain seq x y z
N MET A 1 -18.75 -8.60 -21.13
CA MET A 1 -18.46 -8.23 -19.72
C MET A 1 -16.98 -8.45 -19.44
N ALA A 2 -16.14 -7.51 -19.88
CA ALA A 2 -14.67 -7.56 -19.74
C ALA A 2 -14.09 -6.20 -19.27
N ALA A 3 -14.96 -5.27 -18.88
CA ALA A 3 -14.59 -3.87 -18.63
C ALA A 3 -13.96 -3.64 -17.25
N SER A 4 -13.98 -4.63 -16.36
CA SER A 4 -13.42 -4.52 -15.02
C SER A 4 -11.94 -4.80 -14.92
N PHE A 5 -11.30 -5.34 -15.97
CA PHE A 5 -9.85 -5.59 -15.99
C PHE A 5 -9.14 -4.67 -16.98
N SER A 6 -8.05 -4.04 -16.54
CA SER A 6 -7.26 -3.13 -17.38
C SER A 6 -5.78 -3.49 -17.32
N TYR A 7 -5.19 -3.76 -18.48
CA TYR A 7 -3.76 -4.03 -18.57
C TYR A 7 -2.97 -2.73 -18.67
N LEU A 8 -2.13 -2.46 -17.66
CA LEU A 8 -1.22 -1.33 -17.62
C LEU A 8 0.14 -1.77 -18.19
N ALA A 9 0.26 -1.75 -19.51
CA ALA A 9 1.45 -2.21 -20.24
C ALA A 9 2.74 -1.50 -19.79
N THR A 10 2.66 -0.20 -19.47
CA THR A 10 3.79 0.62 -18.97
C THR A 10 4.44 0.02 -17.72
N HIS A 11 3.62 -0.57 -16.84
CA HIS A 11 4.09 -1.17 -15.58
C HIS A 11 4.13 -2.71 -15.65
N GLY A 12 3.54 -3.31 -16.69
CA GLY A 12 3.37 -4.75 -16.81
C GLY A 12 2.46 -5.32 -15.72
N VAL A 13 1.38 -4.63 -15.36
CA VAL A 13 0.45 -5.10 -14.32
C VAL A 13 -0.98 -5.13 -14.83
N LEU A 14 -1.78 -6.03 -14.27
CA LEU A 14 -3.19 -6.17 -14.62
C LEU A 14 -4.05 -5.66 -13.46
N LEU A 15 -4.77 -4.57 -13.69
CA LEU A 15 -5.64 -3.94 -12.70
C LEU A 15 -7.03 -4.58 -12.72
N CYS A 16 -7.52 -4.96 -11.55
CA CYS A 16 -8.94 -5.22 -11.33
C CYS A 16 -9.58 -3.95 -10.77
N ARG A 17 -10.45 -3.30 -11.55
CA ARG A 17 -11.18 -2.08 -11.18
C ARG A 17 -12.21 -2.33 -10.08
N ASP A 18 -12.83 -3.51 -10.06
CA ASP A 18 -13.83 -3.87 -9.03
C ASP A 18 -13.19 -4.02 -7.65
N CYS A 19 -12.00 -4.63 -7.59
CA CYS A 19 -11.25 -4.79 -6.34
C CYS A 19 -10.34 -3.58 -6.03
N GLY A 20 -10.06 -2.74 -7.01
CA GLY A 20 -9.13 -1.63 -6.91
C GLY A 20 -7.67 -2.05 -6.68
N THR A 21 -7.29 -3.26 -7.13
CA THR A 21 -5.96 -3.85 -6.89
C THR A 21 -5.42 -4.56 -8.13
N CYS A 22 -4.09 -4.67 -8.26
CA CYS A 22 -3.49 -5.44 -9.35
C CYS A 22 -3.40 -6.93 -9.03
N LEU A 23 -3.62 -7.74 -10.06
CA LEU A 23 -3.48 -9.18 -10.01
C LEU A 23 -2.01 -9.57 -10.05
N MET A 24 -1.67 -10.57 -9.25
CA MET A 24 -0.36 -11.20 -9.31
C MET A 24 -0.18 -11.92 -10.66
N PRO A 25 1.04 -11.99 -11.21
CA PRO A 25 1.30 -12.67 -12.48
C PRO A 25 1.05 -14.19 -12.42
N ALA A 26 1.14 -14.79 -11.22
CA ALA A 26 0.94 -16.22 -11.04
C ALA A 26 -0.51 -16.62 -11.34
N ARG A 27 -0.71 -17.57 -12.27
CA ARG A 27 -2.03 -18.08 -12.67
C ARG A 27 -2.86 -18.56 -11.48
N ALA A 28 -2.26 -19.23 -10.50
CA ALA A 28 -2.94 -19.67 -9.29
C ALA A 28 -3.51 -18.50 -8.46
N SER A 29 -2.79 -17.37 -8.39
CA SER A 29 -3.27 -16.17 -7.69
C SER A 29 -4.39 -15.47 -8.45
N GLN A 30 -4.30 -15.43 -9.78
CA GLN A 30 -5.37 -14.90 -10.64
C GLN A 30 -6.63 -15.75 -10.52
N GLU A 31 -6.49 -17.07 -10.60
CA GLU A 31 -7.60 -18.00 -10.46
C GLU A 31 -8.26 -17.85 -9.09
N TRP A 32 -7.46 -17.77 -8.02
CA TRP A 32 -7.97 -17.53 -6.67
C TRP A 32 -8.74 -16.21 -6.61
N HIS A 33 -8.18 -15.11 -7.11
CA HIS A 33 -8.86 -13.82 -7.11
C HIS A 33 -10.22 -13.86 -7.84
N LEU A 34 -10.26 -14.46 -9.03
CA LEU A 34 -11.48 -14.52 -9.84
C LEU A 34 -12.55 -15.42 -9.23
N ARG A 35 -12.17 -16.47 -8.49
CA ARG A 35 -13.11 -17.39 -7.83
C ARG A 35 -13.69 -16.81 -6.54
N HIS A 36 -13.02 -15.85 -5.93
CA HIS A 36 -13.44 -15.25 -4.68
C HIS A 36 -14.27 -13.97 -4.91
N PRO A 37 -15.08 -13.54 -3.93
CA PRO A 37 -15.81 -12.27 -4.02
C PRO A 37 -14.85 -11.10 -4.26
N PRO A 38 -15.22 -10.12 -5.11
CA PRO A 38 -16.56 -9.88 -5.67
C PRO A 38 -16.89 -10.63 -6.97
N HIS A 39 -15.97 -11.45 -7.51
CA HIS A 39 -16.11 -11.98 -8.87
C HIS A 39 -16.86 -13.32 -8.96
N ASP A 40 -16.59 -14.27 -8.05
CA ASP A 40 -17.20 -15.63 -8.01
C ASP A 40 -17.29 -16.32 -9.40
N LEU A 41 -16.27 -16.10 -10.25
CA LEU A 41 -16.23 -16.60 -11.62
C LEU A 41 -15.88 -18.08 -11.65
N LYS A 42 -16.63 -18.85 -12.45
CA LYS A 42 -16.50 -20.31 -12.55
C LYS A 42 -16.61 -20.78 -14.01
N GLY A 43 -16.11 -21.99 -14.27
CA GLY A 43 -16.30 -22.68 -15.54
C GLY A 43 -15.63 -21.98 -16.74
N PRO A 44 -16.30 -21.85 -17.89
CA PRO A 44 -15.69 -21.37 -19.13
C PRO A 44 -15.28 -19.90 -19.07
N GLU A 45 -16.04 -19.03 -18.40
CA GLU A 45 -15.74 -17.60 -18.28
C GLU A 45 -14.42 -17.35 -17.55
N LEU A 46 -14.18 -18.09 -16.46
CA LEU A 46 -12.92 -18.07 -15.73
C LEU A 46 -11.74 -18.48 -16.63
N ARG A 47 -11.90 -19.56 -17.42
CA ARG A 47 -10.84 -20.02 -18.33
C ARG A 47 -10.54 -18.99 -19.40
N THR A 48 -11.56 -18.41 -20.02
CA THR A 48 -11.41 -17.37 -21.04
C THR A 48 -10.63 -16.16 -20.49
N LEU A 49 -10.93 -15.71 -19.27
CA LEU A 49 -10.19 -14.61 -18.65
C LEU A 49 -8.74 -14.99 -18.31
N LEU A 50 -8.51 -16.18 -17.76
CA LEU A 50 -7.14 -16.64 -17.46
C LEU A 50 -6.30 -16.80 -18.74
N ASP A 51 -6.90 -17.26 -19.83
CA ASP A 51 -6.21 -17.40 -21.11
C ASP A 51 -5.95 -16.02 -21.75
N LEU A 52 -6.86 -15.06 -21.58
CA LEU A 52 -6.60 -13.66 -21.94
C LEU A 52 -5.44 -13.09 -21.11
N PHE A 53 -5.44 -13.28 -19.79
CA PHE A 53 -4.39 -12.75 -18.91
C PHE A 53 -3.02 -13.37 -19.20
N ALA A 54 -2.98 -14.62 -19.66
CA ALA A 54 -1.77 -15.28 -20.10
C ALA A 54 -1.15 -14.65 -21.36
N THR A 55 -1.91 -13.87 -22.14
CA THR A 55 -1.36 -13.11 -23.29
C THR A 55 -0.60 -11.86 -22.86
N HIS A 56 -0.78 -11.41 -21.62
CA HIS A 56 -0.13 -10.21 -21.10
C HIS A 56 1.19 -10.53 -20.41
N GLU A 57 2.21 -9.72 -20.67
CA GLU A 57 3.47 -9.81 -19.95
C GLU A 57 3.32 -9.11 -18.60
N LEU A 58 3.07 -9.91 -17.57
CA LEU A 58 2.89 -9.44 -16.20
C LEU A 58 4.18 -9.56 -15.39
N ARG A 59 4.57 -8.47 -14.74
CA ARG A 59 5.77 -8.40 -13.90
C ARG A 59 5.46 -8.74 -12.44
N PRO A 60 6.37 -9.45 -11.75
CA PRO A 60 6.23 -9.67 -10.31
C PRO A 60 6.45 -8.35 -9.54
N PRO A 61 5.89 -8.22 -8.33
CA PRO A 61 5.90 -6.98 -7.55
C PRO A 61 7.31 -6.38 -7.32
N GLY A 62 8.35 -7.21 -7.19
CA GLY A 62 9.72 -6.74 -7.03
C GLY A 62 10.29 -6.04 -8.27
N GLN A 63 9.76 -6.35 -9.45
CA GLN A 63 10.23 -5.86 -10.76
C GLN A 63 9.32 -4.79 -11.38
N VAL A 64 8.22 -4.45 -10.72
CA VAL A 64 7.37 -3.34 -11.13
C VAL A 64 8.07 -2.05 -10.77
N ALA A 65 8.43 -1.26 -11.78
CA ALA A 65 8.97 0.07 -11.60
C ALA A 65 7.86 0.99 -11.08
N LEU A 66 8.13 1.62 -9.94
CA LEU A 66 7.26 2.68 -9.43
C LEU A 66 7.39 3.90 -10.34
N PRO A 67 6.29 4.63 -10.60
CA PRO A 67 6.35 5.89 -11.30
C PRO A 67 7.18 6.91 -10.52
N ASP A 68 7.76 7.87 -11.22
CA ASP A 68 8.42 9.02 -10.59
C ASP A 68 7.38 9.82 -9.80
N GLN A 69 7.68 10.07 -8.53
CA GLN A 69 6.75 10.68 -7.57
C GLN A 69 6.99 12.18 -7.44
N PRO A 70 5.95 13.00 -7.28
CA PRO A 70 4.52 12.65 -7.31
C PRO A 70 4.02 12.33 -8.72
N CYS A 71 3.14 11.34 -8.87
CA CYS A 71 2.54 11.00 -10.16
C CYS A 71 1.03 11.25 -10.18
N ILE A 72 0.44 11.31 -11.38
CA ILE A 72 -1.01 11.35 -11.55
C ILE A 72 -1.62 10.04 -11.01
N ALA A 73 -2.73 10.14 -10.29
CA ALA A 73 -3.45 8.97 -9.80
C ALA A 73 -3.87 8.04 -10.95
N ILE A 74 -3.55 6.76 -10.83
CA ILE A 74 -3.94 5.75 -11.82
C ILE A 74 -5.42 5.42 -11.61
N GLU A 75 -6.20 5.64 -12.67
CA GLU A 75 -7.64 5.36 -12.68
C GLU A 75 -7.93 3.89 -12.36
N GLY A 76 -8.84 3.67 -11.42
CA GLY A 76 -9.27 2.34 -11.00
C GLY A 76 -8.41 1.69 -9.92
N LEU A 77 -7.27 2.27 -9.52
CA LEU A 77 -6.54 1.84 -8.32
C LEU A 77 -7.11 2.48 -7.05
N ARG A 78 -7.17 1.70 -5.97
CA ARG A 78 -7.63 2.20 -4.68
C ARG A 78 -6.68 3.28 -4.15
N ARG A 79 -7.26 4.43 -3.80
CA ARG A 79 -6.58 5.53 -3.11
C ARG A 79 -6.62 5.29 -1.62
N HIS A 80 -5.49 5.53 -0.96
CA HIS A 80 -5.37 5.41 0.49
C HIS A 80 -4.83 6.70 1.08
N PRO A 81 -5.42 7.21 2.17
CA PRO A 81 -4.80 8.28 2.94
C PRO A 81 -3.54 7.75 3.62
N ALA A 82 -2.45 8.51 3.53
CA ALA A 82 -1.17 8.20 4.12
C ALA A 82 -0.45 9.47 4.60
N PHE A 83 0.71 9.25 5.20
CA PHE A 83 1.60 10.27 5.73
C PHE A 83 2.96 10.12 5.06
N SER A 84 3.52 11.23 4.61
CA SER A 84 4.88 11.30 4.08
C SER A 84 5.77 12.11 5.02
N CYS A 85 7.01 11.66 5.18
CA CYS A 85 8.03 12.44 5.87
C CYS A 85 8.53 13.56 4.94
N ILE A 86 8.56 14.80 5.43
CA ILE A 86 9.13 15.93 4.67
C ILE A 86 10.65 16.04 4.87
N LEU A 87 11.15 15.50 5.99
CA LEU A 87 12.54 15.63 6.41
C LEU A 87 13.48 14.61 5.73
N CYS A 88 12.93 13.65 4.97
CA CYS A 88 13.73 12.69 4.21
C CYS A 88 14.21 13.33 2.90
N ASP A 89 15.51 13.61 2.79
CA ASP A 89 16.13 14.20 1.59
C ASP A 89 16.49 13.17 0.50
N ASP A 90 16.27 11.87 0.72
CA ASP A 90 16.74 10.79 -0.17
C ASP A 90 15.95 10.60 -1.48
N GLY A 91 15.21 11.62 -1.93
CA GLY A 91 14.39 11.56 -3.15
C GLY A 91 13.23 10.55 -3.11
N ARG A 92 13.09 9.80 -2.02
CA ARG A 92 11.97 8.91 -1.71
C ARG A 92 11.57 9.13 -0.25
N PRO A 93 10.58 9.99 0.02
CA PRO A 93 10.12 10.22 1.38
C PRO A 93 9.55 8.93 1.95
N THR A 94 9.75 8.70 3.25
CA THR A 94 9.12 7.56 3.93
C THR A 94 7.61 7.75 3.93
N LEU A 95 6.90 6.78 3.33
CA LEU A 95 5.43 6.76 3.24
C LEU A 95 4.86 5.71 4.19
N THR A 96 3.85 6.09 4.97
CA THR A 96 3.13 5.15 5.82
C THR A 96 1.68 5.55 5.98
N ARG A 97 0.78 4.57 6.10
CA ARG A 97 -0.64 4.81 6.39
C ARG A 97 -0.90 5.06 7.89
N SER A 98 0.10 4.84 8.75
CA SER A 98 -0.04 4.94 10.20
C SER A 98 0.57 6.25 10.72
N GLY A 99 -0.28 7.08 11.32
CA GLY A 99 0.13 8.31 12.01
C GLY A 99 1.15 8.06 13.13
N PRO A 100 0.97 7.04 13.99
CA PRO A 100 1.99 6.63 14.95
C PRO A 100 3.32 6.23 14.29
N ALA A 101 3.27 5.49 13.18
CA ALA A 101 4.48 5.04 12.50
C ALA A 101 5.28 6.19 11.90
N ILE A 102 4.63 7.21 11.31
CA ILE A 102 5.34 8.37 10.77
C ILE A 102 6.00 9.19 11.88
N ARG A 103 5.32 9.35 13.03
CA ARG A 103 5.87 10.05 14.19
C ARG A 103 7.06 9.29 14.81
N ALA A 104 6.97 7.96 14.86
CA ALA A 104 8.06 7.10 15.30
C ALA A 104 9.25 7.19 14.35
N HIS A 105 9.02 7.15 13.04
CA HIS A 105 10.05 7.36 12.02
C HIS A 105 10.73 8.72 12.18
N VAL A 106 9.96 9.81 12.26
CA VAL A 106 10.49 11.17 12.45
C VAL A 106 11.31 11.29 13.74
N SER A 107 10.85 10.68 14.83
CA SER A 107 11.60 10.69 16.09
C SER A 107 12.89 9.88 16.02
N ARG A 108 12.90 8.76 15.29
CA ARG A 108 14.05 7.85 15.22
C ARG A 108 15.09 8.31 14.21
N GLU A 109 14.66 8.65 12.99
CA GLU A 109 15.56 8.98 11.88
C GLU A 109 15.96 10.46 11.88
N HIS A 110 15.07 11.36 12.34
CA HIS A 110 15.32 12.80 12.35
C HIS A 110 15.48 13.38 13.76
N GLY A 111 15.39 12.57 14.81
CA GLY A 111 15.64 13.00 16.20
C GLY A 111 14.66 14.03 16.76
N GLN A 112 13.52 14.29 16.08
CA GLN A 112 12.55 15.29 16.52
C GLN A 112 11.66 14.75 17.63
N LYS A 113 11.54 15.53 18.71
CA LYS A 113 10.66 15.18 19.84
C LYS A 113 9.19 15.27 19.42
N PRO A 114 8.30 14.41 19.95
CA PRO A 114 6.87 14.44 19.64
C PRO A 114 6.21 15.81 19.78
N SER A 115 6.66 16.64 20.73
CA SER A 115 6.17 18.01 20.95
C SER A 115 6.55 19.01 19.86
N GLN A 116 7.56 18.69 19.05
CA GLN A 116 8.05 19.51 17.93
C GLN A 116 7.54 19.00 16.57
N GLN A 117 6.91 17.83 16.56
CA GLN A 117 6.36 17.24 15.35
C GLN A 117 5.02 17.90 15.04
N SER A 118 5.01 18.75 14.02
CA SER A 118 3.78 19.32 13.46
C SER A 118 3.51 18.79 12.06
N GLU A 119 2.22 18.68 11.75
CA GLU A 119 1.75 18.48 10.38
C GLU A 119 2.19 19.67 9.52
N GLY A 120 2.80 19.40 8.37
CA GLY A 120 3.38 20.41 7.46
C GLY A 120 4.82 20.84 7.78
N GLY A 121 5.34 20.48 8.96
CA GLY A 121 6.74 20.74 9.32
C GLY A 121 7.63 19.50 9.26
N ALA A 122 7.18 18.41 9.90
CA ALA A 122 7.95 17.16 9.99
C ALA A 122 7.40 16.06 9.08
N TRP A 123 6.08 16.03 8.93
CA TRP A 123 5.35 15.10 8.09
C TRP A 123 4.12 15.78 7.51
N GLN A 124 3.62 15.31 6.37
CA GLN A 124 2.39 15.80 5.75
C GLN A 124 1.45 14.65 5.41
N ARG A 125 0.15 14.94 5.34
CA ARG A 125 -0.83 14.00 4.79
C ARG A 125 -0.73 13.99 3.28
N CYS A 126 -0.75 12.80 2.70
CA CYS A 126 -0.73 12.61 1.26
C CYS A 126 -1.66 11.47 0.86
N THR A 127 -2.10 11.51 -0.39
CA THR A 127 -2.80 10.38 -1.00
C THR A 127 -1.76 9.48 -1.65
N VAL A 128 -1.84 8.18 -1.35
CA VAL A 128 -0.99 7.17 -1.98
C VAL A 128 -1.83 6.11 -2.67
N GLN A 129 -1.25 5.51 -3.70
CA GLN A 129 -1.75 4.29 -4.31
C GLN A 129 -0.69 3.18 -4.18
N THR A 130 -1.14 1.94 -4.33
CA THR A 130 -0.26 0.77 -4.39
C THR A 130 -0.76 -0.16 -5.49
N PHE A 131 0.15 -0.78 -6.22
CA PHE A 131 -0.21 -1.81 -7.19
C PHE A 131 -0.68 -3.10 -6.50
N PHE A 132 0.02 -3.51 -5.44
CA PHE A 132 -0.24 -4.77 -4.75
C PHE A 132 -0.58 -4.51 -3.28
N ALA A 133 -1.65 -5.14 -2.79
CA ALA A 133 -2.11 -5.02 -1.42
C ALA A 133 -1.60 -6.14 -0.49
N LYS A 134 -0.78 -7.08 -0.98
CA LYS A 134 -0.17 -8.13 -0.14
C LYS A 134 0.98 -7.55 0.67
N THR A 135 0.94 -7.77 1.99
CA THR A 135 1.78 -7.19 3.06
C THR A 135 3.27 -7.11 2.77
N GLU A 136 3.87 -8.14 2.15
CA GLU A 136 5.32 -8.17 1.89
C GLU A 136 5.76 -7.35 0.66
N HIS A 137 4.81 -6.92 -0.17
CA HIS A 137 5.08 -6.33 -1.49
C HIS A 137 4.40 -4.98 -1.71
N VAL A 138 3.86 -4.38 -0.64
CA VAL A 138 3.17 -3.10 -0.73
C VAL A 138 4.19 -2.01 -0.97
N ARG A 139 4.11 -1.37 -2.14
CA ARG A 139 4.97 -0.27 -2.52
C ARG A 139 4.08 0.93 -2.82
N TYR A 140 3.96 1.80 -1.82
CA TYR A 140 3.19 3.02 -1.94
C TYR A 140 3.91 4.03 -2.84
N PHE A 141 3.12 4.75 -3.62
CA PHE A 141 3.59 5.92 -4.35
C PHE A 141 2.63 7.08 -4.15
N VAL A 142 3.20 8.28 -3.97
CA VAL A 142 2.41 9.51 -3.79
C VAL A 142 1.73 9.85 -5.10
N VAL A 143 0.43 10.08 -5.01
CA VAL A 143 -0.38 10.52 -6.13
C VAL A 143 -0.92 11.91 -5.88
N THR A 144 -0.91 12.74 -6.91
CA THR A 144 -1.61 14.02 -6.93
C THR A 144 -2.93 13.83 -7.66
N ASP A 145 -4.02 14.28 -7.06
CA ASP A 145 -5.26 14.46 -7.79
C ASP A 145 -5.05 15.64 -8.76
N ASP A 146 -5.17 15.39 -10.06
CA ASP A 146 -5.20 16.46 -11.08
C ASP A 146 -6.49 17.30 -10.95
N ASP A 147 -7.44 16.84 -10.14
CA ASP A 147 -8.63 17.57 -9.73
C ASP A 147 -8.31 18.53 -8.58
N ARG A 148 -7.91 19.76 -8.93
CA ARG A 148 -8.11 20.92 -8.04
C ARG A 148 -9.60 21.06 -7.75
N ALA A 149 -10.06 20.44 -6.67
CA ALA A 149 -11.25 20.87 -5.96
C ALA A 149 -10.85 21.17 -4.52
N GLU A 150 -10.55 22.46 -4.27
CA GLU A 150 -10.67 23.02 -2.92
C GLU A 150 -12.09 22.69 -2.41
N GLY A 151 -12.18 21.91 -1.33
CA GLY A 151 -13.46 21.43 -0.85
C GLY A 151 -13.35 20.49 0.35
N ASP A 152 -12.96 21.08 1.48
CA ASP A 152 -13.42 20.75 2.84
C ASP A 152 -13.71 19.27 3.17
N ALA A 153 -12.80 18.62 3.90
CA ALA A 153 -13.09 17.43 4.68
C ALA A 153 -12.30 17.44 5.99
N ALA A 154 -12.69 18.36 6.86
CA ALA A 154 -12.40 18.29 8.28
C ALA A 154 -12.90 16.96 8.87
N THR A 155 -12.03 16.30 9.65
CA THR A 155 -12.39 15.33 10.71
C THR A 155 -13.31 14.18 10.31
N ALA A 156 -12.78 13.22 9.55
CA ALA A 156 -13.19 11.82 9.71
C ALA A 156 -12.09 11.10 10.49
N ALA A 157 -12.40 10.68 11.72
CA ALA A 157 -11.56 9.74 12.44
C ALA A 157 -11.31 8.54 11.52
N ILE A 158 -10.04 8.25 11.26
CA ILE A 158 -9.61 7.10 10.46
C ILE A 158 -10.02 5.86 11.26
N ALA A 159 -11.21 5.34 11.02
CA ALA A 159 -11.62 4.05 11.52
C ALA A 159 -10.77 3.01 10.79
N LEU A 160 -9.81 2.42 11.51
CA LEU A 160 -9.04 1.28 11.03
C LEU A 160 -10.02 0.13 10.83
N GLU A 161 -9.96 -0.51 9.66
CA GLU A 161 -10.76 -1.72 9.41
C GLU A 161 -10.31 -2.82 10.40
N PRO A 162 -11.20 -3.75 10.84
CA PRO A 162 -10.86 -4.78 11.84
C PRO A 162 -9.63 -5.63 11.46
N GLN A 163 -9.37 -5.77 10.16
CA GLN A 163 -8.21 -6.47 9.63
C GLN A 163 -6.89 -5.69 9.83
N GLU A 164 -6.95 -4.37 9.86
CA GLU A 164 -5.82 -3.48 10.16
C GLU A 164 -5.56 -3.40 11.67
N GLN A 165 -6.60 -3.53 12.50
CA GLN A 165 -6.47 -3.58 13.96
C GLN A 165 -5.68 -4.84 14.41
N ALA A 166 -6.01 -6.00 13.83
CA ALA A 166 -5.30 -7.25 14.11
C ALA A 166 -3.80 -7.22 13.72
N PHE A 167 -3.40 -6.36 12.78
CA PHE A 167 -2.00 -6.15 12.39
C PHE A 167 -1.20 -5.41 13.46
N PHE A 168 -1.81 -4.43 14.13
CA PHE A 168 -1.15 -3.72 15.23
C PHE A 168 -1.02 -4.59 16.49
N ASP A 169 -2.04 -5.40 16.79
CA ASP A 169 -2.01 -6.28 17.96
C ASP A 169 -0.96 -7.41 17.81
N LEU A 170 -0.75 -7.93 16.59
CA LEU A 170 0.28 -8.94 16.34
C LEU A 170 1.71 -8.37 16.39
N ALA A 171 1.90 -7.12 15.96
CA ALA A 171 3.20 -6.45 15.97
C ALA A 171 3.63 -6.01 17.38
N ASP A 172 2.68 -5.64 18.24
CA ASP A 172 2.94 -5.29 19.65
C ASP A 172 3.28 -6.54 20.49
N ALA A 173 2.70 -7.69 20.15
CA ALA A 173 3.03 -8.99 20.74
C ALA A 173 4.44 -9.48 20.38
N ASP A 174 4.95 -9.14 19.19
CA ASP A 174 6.31 -9.51 18.77
C ASP A 174 7.36 -8.58 19.42
N ALA A 175 7.04 -7.29 19.59
CA ALA A 175 7.91 -6.32 20.25
C ALA A 175 8.13 -6.59 21.75
N THR A 176 7.21 -7.32 22.40
CA THR A 176 7.33 -7.69 23.82
C THR A 176 8.19 -8.94 24.05
N MET A 177 8.45 -9.78 23.04
CA MET A 177 9.28 -10.99 23.18
C MET A 177 10.78 -10.75 22.97
N VAL A 178 11.21 -9.59 22.47
CA VAL A 178 12.63 -9.25 22.24
C VAL A 178 13.28 -8.57 23.46
N ALA A 179 12.49 -8.15 24.46
CA ALA A 179 13.01 -7.44 25.64
C ALA A 179 13.51 -8.36 26.77
N ASP A 180 13.12 -9.65 26.78
CA ASP A 180 13.48 -10.57 27.88
C ASP A 180 14.79 -11.35 27.66
N ASP A 181 15.32 -11.44 26.43
CA ASP A 181 16.49 -12.28 26.14
C ASP A 181 17.86 -11.59 26.33
N ILE A 182 17.91 -10.30 26.69
CA ILE A 182 19.16 -9.54 26.86
C ILE A 182 19.69 -9.60 28.32
N LYS A 183 19.08 -10.36 29.23
CA LYS A 183 19.48 -10.38 30.67
C LYS A 183 20.28 -11.58 31.15
N THR A 184 20.70 -12.52 30.29
CA THR A 184 21.34 -13.77 30.79
C THR A 184 22.74 -14.06 30.26
N GLU A 185 23.52 -13.07 29.81
CA GLU A 185 24.96 -13.28 29.54
C GLU A 185 25.81 -12.14 30.11
N GLY A 186 26.01 -12.17 31.43
CA GLY A 186 26.82 -11.17 32.12
C GLY A 186 27.06 -11.50 33.59
N ASN A 187 27.55 -12.71 33.90
CA ASN A 187 28.17 -12.94 35.20
C ASN A 187 29.39 -13.87 35.04
N LYS A 188 30.57 -13.28 35.14
CA LYS A 188 31.82 -13.96 35.43
C LYS A 188 32.31 -13.45 36.79
#